data_AF-V9HG00-F1
#
_entry.id   AF-V9HG00-F1
#
_cell.length_a   1.000
_cell.length_b   1.000
_cell.length_c   1.000
_cell.angle_alpha   90.00
_cell.angle_beta   90.00
_cell.angle_gamma   90.00
#
_symmetry.space_group_name_H-M   'P 1'
#
loop_
_entity.id
_entity.type
_entity.pdbx_description
1 polymer ?
#
loop_
_entity_poly.entity_id
_entity_poly.type
_entity_poly.pdbx_seq_one_letter_code
_entity_poly.pdbx_strand_id
1 'polypeptide(L)'
;MEETDLSKIIDLAGGNIQEKVASEIISQIFKDKNDFGEIVSEAVEEVCKRIIKAIDNAFMKEYIAGTNSVATLLWAYNETKDKNTREVNINKLSDLHSESTHLMDNLKRFDELEGIFACFYISNLNIICIKALSEYNSDYNKVLVRIGKEYAEWAEKASKRIIELTEESVGGIYSFSLNSTTNPPDIGNVYSGYFIKKIDILNIVILQFYTCYEDKWEVSKNFEKRHKFILSEEIKLDVLHYYEDFRNLYLTKIGEDSLKEKYINFFEQAKDYRNEFLQSRLSYINSLNLTISKSCYSWRLIN
;
A
#
# COMPACT_ATOMS: atom_id res chain seq x y z
N MET A 1 6.68 -9.14 -12.84
CA MET A 1 6.34 -7.87 -12.16
C MET A 1 7.65 -7.16 -11.90
N GLU A 2 7.82 -5.92 -12.33
CA GLU A 2 9.10 -5.20 -12.16
C GLU A 2 9.39 -4.92 -10.69
N GLU A 3 10.66 -4.99 -10.32
CA GLU A 3 11.15 -4.73 -8.96
C GLU A 3 11.03 -3.23 -8.62
N THR A 4 10.43 -2.89 -7.47
CA THR A 4 10.34 -1.50 -6.98
C THR A 4 11.67 -0.98 -6.48
N ASP A 5 11.83 0.33 -6.40
CA ASP A 5 13.01 0.94 -5.78
C ASP A 5 13.15 0.53 -4.30
N LEU A 6 12.04 0.34 -3.58
CA LEU A 6 12.07 -0.12 -2.17
C LEU A 6 12.61 -1.54 -2.06
N SER A 7 12.10 -2.46 -2.87
CA SER A 7 12.59 -3.84 -2.86
C SER A 7 14.07 -3.92 -3.26
N LYS A 8 14.52 -3.14 -4.27
CA LYS A 8 15.93 -3.08 -4.65
C LYS A 8 16.82 -2.64 -3.50
N ILE A 9 16.42 -1.58 -2.79
CA ILE A 9 17.20 -1.03 -1.68
C ILE A 9 17.25 -2.01 -0.52
N ILE A 10 16.11 -2.61 -0.18
CA ILE A 10 16.03 -3.65 0.86
C ILE A 10 16.91 -4.86 0.49
N ASP A 11 16.88 -5.32 -0.75
CA ASP A 11 17.66 -6.48 -1.21
C ASP A 11 19.17 -6.16 -1.28
N LEU A 12 19.55 -4.95 -1.69
CA LEU A 12 20.96 -4.53 -1.77
C LEU A 12 21.61 -4.34 -0.40
N ALA A 13 20.90 -3.71 0.54
CA ALA A 13 21.38 -3.46 1.90
C ALA A 13 21.12 -4.64 2.86
N GLY A 14 20.22 -5.55 2.53
CA GLY A 14 20.02 -6.80 3.25
C GLY A 14 20.93 -7.91 2.77
N GLY A 15 20.93 -8.20 1.46
CA GLY A 15 21.50 -9.42 0.90
C GLY A 15 23.03 -9.54 1.00
N ASN A 16 23.78 -8.43 0.98
CA ASN A 16 25.24 -8.46 0.81
C ASN A 16 26.02 -7.48 1.70
N ILE A 17 25.42 -6.96 2.77
CA ILE A 17 26.03 -5.89 3.59
C ILE A 17 27.39 -6.26 4.21
N GLN A 18 27.61 -7.55 4.46
CA GLN A 18 28.89 -8.03 4.99
C GLN A 18 29.97 -8.15 3.91
N GLU A 19 29.59 -8.66 2.74
CA GLU A 19 30.51 -9.01 1.65
C GLU A 19 30.91 -7.82 0.78
N LYS A 20 30.02 -6.85 0.61
CA LYS A 20 30.25 -5.67 -0.23
C LYS A 20 30.83 -4.51 0.57
N VAL A 21 31.64 -3.70 -0.12
CA VAL A 21 32.08 -2.39 0.35
C VAL A 21 30.90 -1.42 0.26
N ALA A 22 30.72 -0.55 1.26
CA ALA A 22 29.58 0.35 1.35
C ALA A 22 29.39 1.20 0.08
N SER A 23 30.48 1.68 -0.52
CA SER A 23 30.41 2.48 -1.75
C SER A 23 29.84 1.73 -2.95
N GLU A 24 30.07 0.41 -3.04
CA GLU A 24 29.49 -0.38 -4.13
C GLU A 24 27.97 -0.50 -3.97
N ILE A 25 27.49 -0.63 -2.74
CA ILE A 25 26.06 -0.66 -2.41
C ILE A 25 25.44 0.70 -2.74
N ILE A 26 26.07 1.80 -2.29
CA ILE A 26 25.61 3.16 -2.54
C ILE A 26 25.52 3.44 -4.04
N SER A 27 26.57 3.14 -4.81
CA SER A 27 26.56 3.32 -6.27
C SER A 27 25.50 2.50 -6.98
N GLN A 28 25.15 1.30 -6.49
CA GLN A 28 24.09 0.47 -7.08
C GLN A 28 22.69 1.05 -6.80
N ILE A 29 22.46 1.57 -5.59
CA ILE A 29 21.17 2.18 -5.21
C ILE A 29 20.89 3.45 -6.01
N PHE A 30 21.92 4.23 -6.32
CA PHE A 30 21.78 5.57 -6.91
C PHE A 30 22.17 5.66 -8.40
N LYS A 31 22.43 4.53 -9.07
CA LYS A 31 23.07 4.47 -10.40
C LYS A 31 22.34 5.25 -11.51
N ASP A 32 21.01 5.36 -11.43
CA ASP A 32 20.16 5.83 -12.53
C ASP A 32 19.27 7.05 -12.17
N LYS A 33 19.52 7.72 -11.04
CA LYS A 33 18.72 8.86 -10.59
C LYS A 33 19.33 10.17 -11.10
N ASN A 34 18.53 10.99 -11.80
CA ASN A 34 18.94 12.32 -12.28
C ASN A 34 18.63 13.43 -11.26
N ASP A 35 17.63 13.21 -10.40
CA ASP A 35 17.28 14.05 -9.28
C ASP A 35 17.32 13.18 -8.01
N PHE A 36 18.27 13.48 -7.13
CA PHE A 36 18.51 12.70 -5.91
C PHE A 36 17.72 13.22 -4.71
N GLY A 37 16.94 14.31 -4.88
CA GLY A 37 16.20 14.96 -3.81
C GLY A 37 14.90 14.25 -3.40
N GLU A 38 14.35 13.38 -4.25
CA GLU A 38 13.02 12.80 -4.05
C GLU A 38 12.99 11.26 -4.04
N ILE A 39 14.15 10.59 -3.95
CA ILE A 39 14.31 9.14 -4.11
C ILE A 39 13.36 8.33 -3.23
N VAL A 40 13.23 8.70 -1.95
CA VAL A 40 12.39 7.99 -0.99
C VAL A 40 10.92 8.28 -1.26
N SER A 41 10.60 9.55 -1.57
CA SER A 41 9.24 9.95 -1.92
C SER A 41 8.73 9.20 -3.15
N GLU A 42 9.51 9.19 -4.23
CA GLU A 42 9.18 8.50 -5.48
C GLU A 42 8.90 7.01 -5.25
N ALA A 43 9.68 6.37 -4.40
CA ALA A 43 9.54 4.95 -4.17
C ALA A 43 8.39 4.59 -3.22
N VAL A 44 8.13 5.41 -2.19
CA VAL A 44 6.92 5.27 -1.37
C VAL A 44 5.68 5.48 -2.24
N GLU A 45 5.71 6.47 -3.15
CA GLU A 45 4.66 6.67 -4.15
C GLU A 45 4.50 5.47 -5.09
N GLU A 46 5.60 4.89 -5.57
CA GLU A 46 5.57 3.72 -6.44
C GLU A 46 4.83 2.55 -5.77
N VAL A 47 5.18 2.26 -4.52
CA VAL A 47 4.53 1.22 -3.72
C VAL A 47 3.04 1.53 -3.55
N CYS A 48 2.70 2.75 -3.12
CA CYS A 48 1.32 3.16 -2.89
C CYS A 48 0.47 3.12 -4.17
N LYS A 49 1.04 3.50 -5.32
CA LYS A 49 0.38 3.38 -6.64
C LYS A 49 0.08 1.92 -6.97
N ARG A 50 1.01 0.99 -6.72
CA ARG A 50 0.82 -0.45 -7.00
C ARG A 50 -0.26 -1.09 -6.13
N ILE A 51 -0.38 -0.68 -4.87
CA ILE A 51 -1.43 -1.17 -3.96
C ILE A 51 -2.71 -0.34 -4.01
N ILE A 52 -2.78 0.64 -4.91
CA ILE A 52 -3.95 1.51 -5.12
C ILE A 52 -4.32 2.22 -3.81
N LYS A 53 -3.33 2.80 -3.14
CA LYS A 53 -3.51 3.67 -1.97
C LYS A 53 -3.32 5.12 -2.37
N ALA A 54 -4.30 5.97 -2.05
CA ALA A 54 -4.09 7.41 -2.13
C ALA A 54 -3.24 7.88 -0.95
N ILE A 55 -2.34 8.80 -1.23
CA ILE A 55 -1.37 9.32 -0.28
C ILE A 55 -1.77 10.75 0.10
N ASP A 56 -1.65 11.08 1.38
CA ASP A 56 -1.71 12.47 1.82
C ASP A 56 -0.36 13.16 1.56
N ASN A 57 -0.34 14.11 0.62
CA ASN A 57 0.86 14.86 0.27
C ASN A 57 1.44 15.66 1.45
N ALA A 58 0.63 16.02 2.45
CA ALA A 58 1.13 16.71 3.64
C ALA A 58 2.04 15.79 4.46
N PHE A 59 1.67 14.52 4.60
CA PHE A 59 2.47 13.52 5.30
C PHE A 59 3.81 13.29 4.59
N MET A 60 3.78 13.09 3.26
CA MET A 60 4.99 12.93 2.44
C MET A 60 5.96 14.11 2.63
N LYS A 61 5.44 15.34 2.60
CA LYS A 61 6.26 16.54 2.66
C LYS A 61 6.90 16.77 4.03
N GLU A 62 6.19 16.47 5.10
CA GLU A 62 6.68 16.72 6.47
C GLU A 62 7.60 15.61 6.97
N TYR A 63 7.29 14.35 6.68
CA TYR A 63 7.96 13.21 7.32
C TYR A 63 8.98 12.48 6.42
N ILE A 64 8.88 12.59 5.10
CA ILE A 64 9.82 11.92 4.17
C ILE A 64 10.96 12.82 3.72
N ALA A 65 10.81 14.15 3.83
CA ALA A 65 11.86 15.10 3.47
C ALA A 65 13.20 14.84 4.20
N GLY A 66 13.14 14.47 5.50
CA GLY A 66 14.34 14.08 6.26
C GLY A 66 15.01 12.83 5.69
N THR A 67 14.22 11.82 5.31
CA THR A 67 14.74 10.57 4.71
C THR A 67 15.38 10.83 3.35
N ASN A 68 14.77 11.69 2.53
CA ASN A 68 15.38 12.15 1.28
C ASN A 68 16.72 12.86 1.52
N SER A 69 16.78 13.76 2.50
CA SER A 69 18.02 14.46 2.85
C SER A 69 19.15 13.49 3.19
N VAL A 70 18.87 12.46 4.00
CA VAL A 70 19.85 11.40 4.31
C VAL A 70 20.29 10.66 3.04
N ALA A 71 19.36 10.28 2.16
CA ALA A 71 19.69 9.61 0.91
C ALA A 71 20.61 10.47 0.02
N THR A 72 20.28 11.75 -0.16
CA THR A 72 21.08 12.71 -0.93
C THR A 72 22.47 12.89 -0.33
N LEU A 73 22.58 13.02 0.99
CA LEU A 73 23.85 13.22 1.67
C LEU A 73 24.73 11.97 1.66
N LEU A 74 24.13 10.78 1.76
CA LEU A 74 24.85 9.50 1.64
C LEU A 74 25.42 9.32 0.23
N TRP A 75 24.66 9.70 -0.79
CA TRP A 75 25.16 9.76 -2.16
C TRP A 75 26.31 10.78 -2.31
N ALA A 76 26.15 12.00 -1.80
CA ALA A 76 27.18 13.03 -1.88
C ALA A 76 28.48 12.65 -1.13
N TYR A 77 28.36 11.88 -0.04
CA TYR A 77 29.50 11.25 0.61
C TYR A 77 30.24 10.34 -0.38
N ASN A 78 29.53 9.44 -1.07
CA ASN A 78 30.13 8.50 -2.00
C ASN A 78 30.89 9.17 -3.16
N GLU A 79 30.37 10.29 -3.67
CA GLU A 79 31.02 11.08 -4.73
C GLU A 79 32.27 11.85 -4.27
N THR A 80 32.39 12.12 -2.96
CA THR A 80 33.44 12.97 -2.40
C THR A 80 34.43 12.25 -1.51
N LYS A 81 34.17 10.98 -1.16
CA LYS A 81 34.96 10.22 -0.17
C LYS A 81 36.46 10.16 -0.50
N ASP A 82 36.82 10.05 -1.78
CA ASP A 82 38.22 9.92 -2.22
C ASP A 82 38.98 11.26 -2.20
N LYS A 83 38.26 12.39 -2.13
CA LYS A 83 38.82 13.75 -2.10
C LYS A 83 38.93 14.32 -0.69
N ASN A 84 38.14 13.79 0.24
CA ASN A 84 38.08 14.24 1.62
C ASN A 84 39.17 13.55 2.47
N THR A 85 39.51 14.15 3.61
CA THR A 85 40.31 13.45 4.62
C THR A 85 39.48 12.36 5.29
N ARG A 86 40.16 11.36 5.87
CA ARG A 86 39.53 10.31 6.67
C ARG A 86 38.63 10.88 7.77
N GLU A 87 39.09 11.90 8.47
CA GLU A 87 38.33 12.55 9.56
C GLU A 87 37.04 13.21 9.06
N VAL A 88 37.10 13.91 7.92
CA VAL A 88 35.91 14.52 7.31
C VAL A 88 34.88 13.46 6.92
N ASN A 89 35.32 12.32 6.36
CA ASN A 89 34.41 11.22 6.00
C ASN A 89 33.77 10.58 7.23
N ILE A 90 34.53 10.34 8.30
CA ILE A 90 34.00 9.82 9.56
C ILE A 90 32.94 10.77 10.13
N ASN A 91 33.22 12.07 10.17
CA ASN A 91 32.26 13.05 10.72
C ASN A 91 30.96 13.08 9.90
N LYS A 92 31.05 13.16 8.56
CA LYS A 92 29.87 13.12 7.68
C LYS A 92 29.02 11.87 7.91
N LEU A 93 29.66 10.70 7.98
CA LEU A 93 28.94 9.44 8.18
C LEU A 93 28.37 9.31 9.59
N SER A 94 29.06 9.83 10.61
CA SER A 94 28.58 9.86 12.00
C SER A 94 27.34 10.75 12.13
N ASP A 95 27.35 11.92 11.50
CA ASP A 95 26.21 12.83 11.45
C ASP A 95 25.01 12.15 10.76
N LEU A 96 25.26 11.47 9.63
CA LEU A 96 24.23 10.72 8.92
C LEU A 96 23.66 9.56 9.76
N HIS A 97 24.51 8.84 10.48
CA HIS A 97 24.07 7.78 11.38
C HIS A 97 23.17 8.33 12.51
N SER A 98 23.57 9.45 13.11
CA SER A 98 22.80 10.12 14.16
C SER A 98 21.44 10.59 13.63
N GLU A 99 21.42 11.28 12.50
CA GLU A 99 20.19 11.79 11.88
C GLU A 99 19.27 10.64 11.48
N SER A 100 19.81 9.57 10.88
CA SER A 100 19.02 8.41 10.48
C SER A 100 18.37 7.71 11.66
N THR A 101 19.07 7.64 12.80
CA THR A 101 18.55 7.04 14.03
C THR A 101 17.42 7.90 14.61
N HIS A 102 17.60 9.22 14.64
CA HIS A 102 16.56 10.16 15.07
C HIS A 102 15.31 10.12 14.18
N LEU A 103 15.50 10.10 12.86
CA LEU A 103 14.40 9.96 11.89
C LEU A 103 13.67 8.62 12.07
N MET A 104 14.39 7.52 12.26
CA MET A 104 13.78 6.22 12.52
C MET A 104 12.87 6.27 13.75
N ASP A 105 13.33 6.85 14.86
CA ASP A 105 12.54 6.93 16.10
C ASP A 105 11.31 7.84 16.00
N ASN A 106 11.38 8.87 15.15
CA ASN A 106 10.22 9.71 14.85
C ASN A 106 9.23 8.99 13.92
N LEU A 107 9.72 8.35 12.87
CA LEU A 107 8.90 7.64 11.89
C LEU A 107 8.16 6.44 12.49
N LYS A 108 8.78 5.73 13.45
CA LYS A 108 8.16 4.62 14.20
C LYS A 108 6.85 4.98 14.92
N ARG A 109 6.56 6.27 15.11
CA ARG A 109 5.33 6.76 15.77
C ARG A 109 4.11 6.71 14.85
N PHE A 110 4.30 6.59 13.54
CA PHE A 110 3.23 6.57 12.55
C PHE A 110 2.87 5.13 12.18
N ASP A 111 1.66 4.71 12.54
CA ASP A 111 1.11 3.39 12.19
C ASP A 111 0.36 3.46 10.85
N GLU A 112 1.04 3.98 9.82
CA GLU A 112 0.54 4.10 8.45
C GLU A 112 1.56 3.52 7.48
N LEU A 113 1.09 3.04 6.31
CA LEU A 113 1.96 2.36 5.34
C LEU A 113 3.15 3.20 4.90
N GLU A 114 2.93 4.49 4.60
CA GLU A 114 3.98 5.41 4.19
C GLU A 114 5.05 5.58 5.28
N GLY A 115 4.63 5.70 6.55
CA GLY A 115 5.55 5.76 7.68
C GLY A 115 6.37 4.49 7.85
N ILE A 116 5.73 3.33 7.69
CA ILE A 116 6.39 2.02 7.76
C ILE A 116 7.38 1.84 6.59
N PHE A 117 6.99 2.20 5.36
CA PHE A 117 7.89 2.13 4.20
C PHE A 117 9.06 3.10 4.33
N ALA A 118 8.84 4.31 4.82
CA ALA A 118 9.91 5.27 5.12
C ALA A 118 10.86 4.74 6.20
N CYS A 119 10.36 4.04 7.22
CA CYS A 119 11.19 3.33 8.20
C CYS A 119 12.05 2.23 7.56
N PHE A 120 11.50 1.45 6.62
CA PHE A 120 12.31 0.48 5.86
C PHE A 120 13.41 1.18 5.06
N TYR A 121 13.11 2.31 4.43
CA TYR A 121 14.11 3.11 3.74
C TYR A 121 15.23 3.58 4.67
N ILE A 122 14.89 4.31 5.73
CA ILE A 122 15.90 4.91 6.61
C ILE A 122 16.72 3.85 7.35
N SER A 123 16.12 2.71 7.69
CA SER A 123 16.84 1.60 8.33
C SER A 123 17.93 1.01 7.42
N ASN A 124 17.61 0.80 6.13
CA ASN A 124 18.58 0.35 5.13
C ASN A 124 19.70 1.39 4.91
N LEU A 125 19.34 2.68 4.76
CA LEU A 125 20.32 3.75 4.61
C LEU A 125 21.26 3.84 5.83
N ASN A 126 20.71 3.76 7.05
CA ASN A 126 21.51 3.80 8.27
C ASN A 126 22.47 2.61 8.36
N ILE A 127 22.02 1.41 8.00
CA ILE A 127 22.88 0.21 7.98
C ILE A 127 24.05 0.39 7.00
N ILE A 128 23.81 0.97 5.83
CA ILE A 128 24.87 1.33 4.87
C ILE A 128 25.83 2.36 5.49
N CYS A 129 25.32 3.39 6.16
CA CYS A 129 26.15 4.40 6.86
C CYS A 129 27.06 3.75 7.90
N ILE A 130 26.52 2.88 8.75
CA ILE A 130 27.29 2.19 9.80
C ILE A 130 28.32 1.23 9.19
N LYS A 131 27.97 0.54 8.10
CA LYS A 131 28.92 -0.27 7.33
C LYS A 131 30.07 0.57 6.76
N ALA A 132 29.78 1.73 6.18
CA ALA A 132 30.82 2.66 5.72
C ALA A 132 31.70 3.16 6.88
N LEU A 133 31.11 3.45 8.04
CA LEU A 133 31.87 3.81 9.25
C LEU A 133 32.79 2.68 9.70
N SER A 134 32.35 1.43 9.58
CA SER A 134 33.11 0.27 10.03
C SER A 134 34.35 -0.02 9.18
N GLU A 135 34.34 0.42 7.92
CA GLU A 135 35.52 0.43 7.04
C GLU A 135 36.60 1.42 7.51
N TYR A 136 36.22 2.48 8.22
CA TYR A 136 37.16 3.43 8.82
C TYR A 136 37.47 3.15 10.29
N ASN A 137 36.54 2.58 11.05
CA ASN A 137 36.71 2.26 12.47
C ASN A 137 35.97 0.96 12.81
N SER A 138 36.73 -0.09 13.08
CA SER A 138 36.21 -1.44 13.35
C SER A 138 35.30 -1.54 14.59
N ASP A 139 35.30 -0.57 15.51
CA ASP A 139 34.36 -0.54 16.63
C ASP A 139 32.90 -0.42 16.15
N TYR A 140 32.67 0.20 14.99
CA TYR A 140 31.35 0.27 14.38
C TYR A 140 30.82 -1.09 13.89
N ASN A 141 31.64 -2.13 13.79
CA ASN A 141 31.12 -3.49 13.53
C ASN A 141 30.19 -3.95 14.66
N LYS A 142 30.52 -3.65 15.92
CA LYS A 142 29.64 -3.97 17.06
C LYS A 142 28.34 -3.19 17.00
N VAL A 143 28.41 -1.93 16.54
CA VAL A 143 27.22 -1.09 16.32
C VAL A 143 26.36 -1.66 15.20
N LEU A 144 26.96 -2.08 14.09
CA LEU A 144 26.29 -2.70 12.95
C LEU A 144 25.54 -3.96 13.36
N VAL A 145 26.17 -4.85 14.13
CA VAL A 145 25.54 -6.07 14.66
C VAL A 145 24.33 -5.73 15.53
N ARG A 146 24.49 -4.77 16.46
CA ARG A 146 23.41 -4.36 17.37
C ARG A 146 22.23 -3.77 16.60
N ILE A 147 22.48 -2.77 15.75
CA ILE A 147 21.45 -2.07 15.00
C ILE A 147 20.77 -2.99 13.97
N GLY A 148 21.53 -3.86 13.30
CA GLY A 148 20.98 -4.85 12.38
C GLY A 148 19.94 -5.77 13.05
N LYS A 149 20.22 -6.24 14.27
CA LYS A 149 19.26 -7.04 15.06
C LYS A 149 18.04 -6.24 15.47
N GLU A 150 18.23 -5.03 15.99
CA GLU A 150 17.13 -4.15 16.41
C GLU A 150 16.19 -3.83 15.23
N TYR A 151 16.75 -3.48 14.08
CA TYR A 151 15.99 -3.16 12.89
C TYR A 151 15.31 -4.38 12.29
N ALA A 152 15.93 -5.57 12.33
CA ALA A 152 15.27 -6.81 11.92
C ALA A 152 14.07 -7.15 12.80
N GLU A 153 14.19 -7.02 14.13
CA GLU A 153 13.09 -7.26 15.06
C GLU A 153 11.93 -6.28 14.86
N TRP A 154 12.23 -5.01 14.63
CA TRP A 154 11.20 -4.02 14.32
C TRP A 154 10.55 -4.30 12.97
N ALA A 155 11.36 -4.58 11.94
CA ALA A 155 10.91 -4.77 10.57
C ALA A 155 9.96 -5.95 10.41
N GLU A 156 10.18 -7.07 11.13
CA GLU A 156 9.27 -8.21 11.11
C GLU A 156 7.91 -7.93 11.76
N LYS A 157 7.88 -7.07 12.79
CA LYS A 157 6.60 -6.64 13.38
C LYS A 157 5.86 -5.72 12.43
N ALA A 158 6.59 -4.75 11.87
CA ALA A 158 6.04 -3.81 10.89
C ALA A 158 5.55 -4.54 9.62
N SER A 159 6.24 -5.58 9.17
CA SER A 159 5.86 -6.33 7.97
C SER A 159 4.60 -7.18 8.14
N LYS A 160 4.27 -7.58 9.38
CA LYS A 160 2.94 -8.14 9.70
C LYS A 160 1.89 -7.05 9.72
N ARG A 161 2.22 -5.89 10.31
CA ARG A 161 1.31 -4.76 10.39
C ARG A 161 0.87 -4.22 9.03
N ILE A 162 1.77 -4.18 8.03
CA ILE A 162 1.38 -3.78 6.66
C ILE A 162 0.35 -4.73 6.03
N ILE A 163 0.39 -6.03 6.36
CA ILE A 163 -0.59 -7.00 5.87
C ILE A 163 -1.95 -6.71 6.51
N GLU A 164 -2.00 -6.54 7.83
CA GLU A 164 -3.22 -6.18 8.56
C GLU A 164 -3.85 -4.89 8.02
N LEU A 165 -3.05 -3.83 7.85
CA LEU A 165 -3.50 -2.57 7.26
C LEU A 165 -4.07 -2.76 5.84
N THR A 166 -3.48 -3.67 5.07
CA THR A 166 -3.94 -4.00 3.72
C THR A 166 -5.26 -4.78 3.75
N GLU A 167 -5.42 -5.74 4.66
CA GLU A 167 -6.67 -6.48 4.86
C GLU A 167 -7.80 -5.55 5.30
N GLU A 168 -7.50 -4.61 6.20
CA GLU A 168 -8.43 -3.60 6.71
C GLU A 168 -8.82 -2.54 5.66
N SER A 169 -8.04 -2.40 4.57
CA SER A 169 -8.23 -1.38 3.53
C SER A 169 -9.51 -1.54 2.71
N VAL A 170 -10.08 -2.74 2.68
CA VAL A 170 -11.29 -3.06 1.90
C VAL A 170 -12.41 -3.44 2.88
N GLY A 171 -13.51 -2.70 2.83
CA GLY A 171 -14.70 -2.99 3.63
C GLY A 171 -15.37 -4.32 3.26
N GLY A 172 -16.33 -4.72 4.09
CA GLY A 172 -17.25 -5.79 3.73
C GLY A 172 -18.21 -5.38 2.61
N ILE A 173 -18.82 -6.36 1.95
CA ILE A 173 -19.92 -6.12 1.02
C ILE A 173 -21.14 -5.65 1.82
N TYR A 174 -21.78 -4.57 1.35
CA TYR A 174 -23.06 -4.14 1.91
C TYR A 174 -24.17 -5.11 1.47
N SER A 175 -24.88 -5.68 2.44
CA SER A 175 -25.97 -6.61 2.18
C SER A 175 -27.34 -5.96 2.34
N PHE A 176 -28.25 -6.31 1.45
CA PHE A 176 -29.66 -5.95 1.52
C PHE A 176 -30.52 -7.21 1.62
N SER A 177 -31.78 -7.05 1.97
CA SER A 177 -32.76 -8.14 1.90
C SER A 177 -33.83 -7.74 0.90
N LEU A 178 -34.10 -8.58 -0.11
CA LEU A 178 -35.16 -8.35 -1.09
C LEU A 178 -36.54 -8.07 -0.48
N ASN A 179 -36.74 -8.42 0.80
CA ASN A 179 -38.01 -8.23 1.50
C ASN A 179 -38.28 -6.78 1.94
N SER A 180 -37.38 -5.81 1.70
CA SER A 180 -37.65 -4.42 2.08
C SER A 180 -38.25 -3.64 0.92
N THR A 181 -39.56 -3.39 1.01
CA THR A 181 -40.39 -2.57 0.10
C THR A 181 -40.05 -1.07 0.13
N THR A 182 -38.84 -0.72 0.52
CA THR A 182 -38.38 0.67 0.50
C THR A 182 -37.94 0.97 -0.93
N ASN A 183 -38.61 1.95 -1.55
CA ASN A 183 -38.32 2.65 -2.82
C ASN A 183 -36.92 2.47 -3.41
N PRO A 184 -36.67 2.65 -4.72
CA PRO A 184 -35.33 3.00 -5.17
C PRO A 184 -34.93 4.23 -4.33
N PRO A 185 -34.03 4.07 -3.35
CA PRO A 185 -33.72 5.16 -2.45
C PRO A 185 -33.05 6.18 -3.33
N ASP A 186 -33.34 7.46 -3.15
CA ASP A 186 -32.52 8.52 -3.70
C ASP A 186 -31.05 8.07 -3.58
N ILE A 187 -30.35 8.03 -4.72
CA ILE A 187 -29.04 7.37 -4.96
C ILE A 187 -27.96 7.77 -3.93
N GLY A 188 -28.25 8.72 -3.04
CA GLY A 188 -27.37 9.22 -2.01
C GLY A 188 -27.12 8.32 -0.79
N ASN A 189 -27.83 7.20 -0.53
CA ASN A 189 -27.63 6.46 0.74
C ASN A 189 -27.88 4.95 0.77
N VAL A 190 -28.07 4.27 -0.37
CA VAL A 190 -28.24 2.80 -0.35
C VAL A 190 -27.12 2.09 -1.08
N TYR A 191 -26.43 1.26 -0.29
CA TYR A 191 -25.19 0.59 -0.64
C TYR A 191 -25.43 -0.78 -1.32
N SER A 192 -26.69 -1.23 -1.38
CA SER A 192 -27.07 -2.47 -2.07
C SER A 192 -28.58 -2.58 -2.27
N GLY A 193 -29.02 -3.18 -3.37
CA GLY A 193 -30.42 -3.36 -3.70
C GLY A 193 -30.62 -3.78 -5.16
N TYR A 194 -31.70 -3.30 -5.77
CA TYR A 194 -31.94 -3.40 -7.20
C TYR A 194 -32.53 -2.10 -7.75
N PHE A 195 -32.42 -1.90 -9.05
CA PHE A 195 -33.21 -0.90 -9.77
C PHE A 195 -33.88 -1.56 -10.97
N ILE A 196 -35.04 -1.01 -11.34
CA ILE A 196 -35.81 -1.43 -12.50
C ILE A 196 -35.85 -0.28 -13.50
N LYS A 197 -35.52 -0.57 -14.76
CA LYS A 197 -35.56 0.40 -15.86
C LYS A 197 -36.47 -0.13 -16.97
N LYS A 198 -37.32 0.76 -17.49
CA LYS A 198 -38.14 0.51 -18.68
C LYS A 198 -37.49 1.14 -19.89
N ILE A 199 -37.44 0.39 -20.98
CA ILE A 199 -36.98 0.84 -22.28
C ILE A 199 -38.22 0.99 -23.17
N ASP A 200 -38.83 2.17 -23.12
CA ASP A 200 -40.17 2.44 -23.66
C ASP A 200 -40.33 2.07 -25.15
N ILE A 201 -39.29 2.30 -25.96
CA ILE A 201 -39.31 2.01 -27.41
C ILE A 201 -39.46 0.50 -27.70
N LEU A 202 -39.00 -0.34 -26.78
CA LEU A 202 -38.98 -1.80 -26.95
C LEU A 202 -39.99 -2.52 -26.03
N ASN A 203 -40.69 -1.79 -25.15
CA ASN A 203 -41.50 -2.36 -24.06
C ASN A 203 -40.74 -3.41 -23.23
N ILE A 204 -39.43 -3.24 -23.07
CA ILE A 204 -38.60 -4.13 -22.25
C ILE A 204 -38.44 -3.52 -20.88
N VAL A 205 -38.68 -4.31 -19.84
CA VAL A 205 -38.36 -3.96 -18.45
C VAL A 205 -37.17 -4.80 -18.01
N ILE A 206 -36.13 -4.13 -17.53
CA ILE A 206 -34.90 -4.74 -17.03
C ILE A 206 -34.72 -4.44 -15.55
N LEU A 207 -34.15 -5.39 -14.82
CA LEU A 207 -33.70 -5.25 -13.45
C LEU A 207 -32.21 -5.50 -13.37
N GLN A 208 -31.51 -4.73 -12.55
CA GLN A 208 -30.15 -5.03 -12.13
C GLN A 208 -30.05 -4.96 -10.62
N PHE A 209 -29.38 -5.93 -10.04
CA PHE A 209 -28.93 -5.86 -8.66
C PHE A 209 -27.69 -5.00 -8.57
N TYR A 210 -27.52 -4.35 -7.43
CA TYR A 210 -26.30 -3.63 -7.11
C TYR A 210 -25.90 -3.86 -5.66
N THR A 211 -24.60 -3.81 -5.41
CA THR A 211 -24.00 -3.71 -4.09
C THR A 211 -22.68 -2.94 -4.21
N CYS A 212 -22.01 -2.64 -3.11
CA CYS A 212 -20.67 -2.09 -3.12
C CYS A 212 -19.88 -2.57 -1.89
N TYR A 213 -18.60 -2.25 -1.90
CA TYR A 213 -17.74 -2.26 -0.73
C TYR A 213 -16.97 -0.93 -0.64
N GLU A 214 -16.56 -0.57 0.57
CA GLU A 214 -15.74 0.63 0.79
C GLU A 214 -14.27 0.34 0.50
N ASP A 215 -13.63 1.23 -0.26
CA ASP A 215 -12.18 1.33 -0.36
C ASP A 215 -11.69 2.42 0.60
N LYS A 216 -11.17 2.02 1.76
CA LYS A 216 -10.77 2.95 2.82
C LYS A 216 -9.50 3.74 2.50
N TRP A 217 -8.75 3.31 1.48
CA TRP A 217 -7.58 4.01 1.00
C TRP A 217 -7.88 5.01 -0.13
N GLU A 218 -9.14 5.15 -0.52
CA GLU A 218 -9.59 6.24 -1.37
C GLU A 218 -9.87 7.49 -0.51
N VAL A 219 -9.04 8.52 -0.70
CA VAL A 219 -9.12 9.78 0.06
C VAL A 219 -10.09 10.77 -0.61
N SER A 220 -10.56 10.48 -1.83
CA SER A 220 -11.54 11.32 -2.51
C SER A 220 -12.81 11.52 -1.68
N LYS A 221 -13.27 12.77 -1.61
CA LYS A 221 -14.62 13.09 -1.12
C LYS A 221 -15.72 12.59 -2.08
N ASN A 222 -15.35 12.08 -3.26
CA ASN A 222 -16.30 11.48 -4.18
C ASN A 222 -16.72 10.09 -3.65
N PHE A 223 -17.99 10.02 -3.26
CA PHE A 223 -18.62 8.82 -2.75
C PHE A 223 -18.51 7.62 -3.69
N GLU A 224 -18.69 7.81 -4.99
CA GLU A 224 -18.63 6.75 -6.02
C GLU A 224 -17.21 6.21 -6.23
N LYS A 225 -16.18 6.99 -5.87
CA LYS A 225 -14.79 6.50 -5.91
C LYS A 225 -14.48 5.65 -4.70
N ARG A 226 -14.96 6.07 -3.53
CA ARG A 226 -14.77 5.40 -2.25
C ARG A 226 -15.60 4.13 -2.12
N HIS A 227 -16.76 4.08 -2.76
CA HIS A 227 -17.62 2.89 -2.80
C HIS A 227 -17.52 2.24 -4.17
N LYS A 228 -16.88 1.08 -4.25
CA LYS A 228 -16.75 0.32 -5.50
C LYS A 228 -18.06 -0.42 -5.77
N PHE A 229 -18.91 0.16 -6.62
CA PHE A 229 -20.18 -0.44 -7.00
C PHE A 229 -19.99 -1.63 -7.94
N ILE A 230 -20.76 -2.68 -7.68
CA ILE A 230 -20.84 -3.91 -8.46
C ILE A 230 -22.29 -4.03 -8.93
N LEU A 231 -22.47 -4.26 -10.23
CA LEU A 231 -23.78 -4.45 -10.85
C LEU A 231 -23.92 -5.89 -11.35
N SER A 232 -25.10 -6.46 -11.23
CA SER A 232 -25.41 -7.72 -11.91
C SER A 232 -25.57 -7.51 -13.41
N GLU A 233 -25.59 -8.61 -14.16
CA GLU A 233 -26.14 -8.63 -15.51
C GLU A 233 -27.59 -8.12 -15.53
N GLU A 234 -28.01 -7.58 -16.68
CA GLU A 234 -29.38 -7.13 -16.90
C GLU A 234 -30.35 -8.32 -16.95
N ILE A 235 -31.34 -8.31 -16.07
CA ILE A 235 -32.38 -9.34 -15.99
C ILE A 235 -33.65 -8.79 -16.62
N LYS A 236 -34.10 -9.38 -17.73
CA LYS A 236 -35.40 -9.04 -18.32
C LYS A 236 -36.54 -9.53 -17.42
N LEU A 237 -37.49 -8.66 -17.15
CA LEU A 237 -38.68 -8.95 -16.34
C LEU A 237 -39.91 -9.17 -17.22
N ASP A 238 -40.59 -10.28 -16.99
CA ASP A 238 -41.97 -10.49 -17.46
C ASP A 238 -42.97 -9.58 -16.76
N VAL A 239 -44.11 -9.33 -17.43
CA VAL A 239 -45.18 -8.43 -16.93
C VAL A 239 -45.74 -8.86 -15.58
N LEU A 240 -45.66 -10.16 -15.21
CA LEU A 240 -46.10 -10.65 -13.91
C LEU A 240 -45.12 -10.33 -12.77
N HIS A 241 -43.87 -9.99 -13.09
CA HIS A 241 -42.82 -9.76 -12.09
C HIS A 241 -42.78 -8.33 -11.55
N TYR A 242 -43.47 -7.39 -12.19
CA TYR A 242 -43.44 -5.99 -11.77
C TYR A 242 -44.82 -5.33 -11.83
N TYR A 243 -44.95 -4.23 -11.10
CA TYR A 243 -46.07 -3.30 -11.22
C TYR A 243 -45.55 -1.86 -11.26
N GLU A 244 -46.36 -0.96 -11.81
CA GLU A 244 -46.03 0.47 -11.95
C GLU A 244 -46.91 1.29 -11.00
N ASP A 245 -46.30 2.14 -10.18
CA ASP A 245 -47.00 3.09 -9.31
C ASP A 245 -46.37 4.49 -9.42
N PHE A 246 -47.19 5.49 -9.77
CA PHE A 246 -46.79 6.89 -10.00
C PHE A 246 -45.44 7.09 -10.73
N ARG A 247 -45.18 6.28 -11.79
CA ARG A 247 -43.97 6.25 -12.65
C ARG A 247 -42.76 5.47 -12.10
N ASN A 248 -42.88 4.84 -10.94
CA ASN A 248 -41.88 3.93 -10.41
C ASN A 248 -42.27 2.48 -10.70
N LEU A 249 -41.27 1.63 -10.92
CA LEU A 249 -41.47 0.20 -11.13
C LEU A 249 -41.01 -0.57 -9.89
N TYR A 250 -41.84 -1.53 -9.48
CA TYR A 250 -41.65 -2.32 -8.28
C TYR A 250 -41.80 -3.80 -8.60
N LEU A 251 -41.13 -4.67 -7.85
CA LEU A 251 -41.33 -6.11 -7.98
C LEU A 251 -42.66 -6.52 -7.36
N THR A 252 -43.37 -7.43 -8.00
CA THR A 252 -44.45 -8.19 -7.35
C THR A 252 -43.85 -9.25 -6.43
N LYS A 253 -44.65 -9.84 -5.54
CA LYS A 253 -44.23 -10.99 -4.73
C LYS A 253 -43.71 -12.16 -5.59
N ILE A 254 -44.33 -12.39 -6.75
CA ILE A 254 -43.90 -13.39 -7.73
C ILE A 254 -42.51 -13.06 -8.27
N GLY A 255 -42.26 -11.78 -8.60
CA GLY A 255 -40.96 -11.29 -9.04
C GLY A 255 -39.88 -11.42 -7.96
N GLU A 256 -40.18 -11.05 -6.71
CA GLU A 256 -39.24 -11.23 -5.58
C GLU A 256 -38.85 -12.70 -5.40
N ASP A 257 -39.84 -13.60 -5.37
CA ASP A 257 -39.62 -15.00 -5.11
C ASP A 257 -38.86 -15.67 -6.26
N SER A 258 -39.16 -15.30 -7.52
CA SER A 258 -38.48 -15.85 -8.71
C SER A 258 -37.03 -15.37 -8.86
N LEU A 259 -36.70 -14.21 -8.29
CA LEU A 259 -35.37 -13.61 -8.39
C LEU A 259 -34.47 -13.89 -7.18
N LYS A 260 -34.99 -14.51 -6.12
CA LYS A 260 -34.27 -14.76 -4.87
C LYS A 260 -32.94 -15.51 -5.07
N GLU A 261 -32.93 -16.55 -5.89
CA GLU A 261 -31.71 -17.32 -6.17
C GLU A 261 -30.70 -16.50 -6.98
N LYS A 262 -31.16 -15.74 -7.98
CA LYS A 262 -30.30 -14.85 -8.77
C LYS A 262 -29.65 -13.79 -7.90
N TYR A 263 -30.37 -13.27 -6.91
CA TYR A 263 -29.83 -12.33 -5.94
C TYR A 263 -28.75 -12.95 -5.05
N ILE A 264 -29.01 -14.14 -4.49
CA ILE A 264 -28.01 -14.85 -3.67
C ILE A 264 -26.73 -15.09 -4.48
N ASN A 265 -26.87 -15.56 -5.72
CA ASN A 265 -25.73 -15.80 -6.62
C ASN A 265 -24.98 -14.50 -6.95
N PHE A 266 -25.69 -13.40 -7.21
CA PHE A 266 -25.08 -12.07 -7.39
C PHE A 266 -24.28 -11.65 -6.15
N PHE A 267 -24.80 -11.90 -4.95
CA PHE A 267 -24.13 -11.55 -3.71
C PHE A 267 -22.84 -12.34 -3.47
N GLU A 268 -22.83 -13.63 -3.79
CA GLU A 268 -21.60 -14.43 -3.71
C GLU A 268 -20.56 -13.96 -4.74
N GLN A 269 -20.98 -13.68 -5.99
CA GLN A 269 -20.09 -13.11 -7.01
C GLN A 269 -19.54 -11.74 -6.58
N ALA A 270 -20.35 -10.91 -5.93
CA ALA A 270 -19.89 -9.62 -5.43
C ALA A 270 -18.82 -9.76 -4.33
N LYS A 271 -18.95 -10.76 -3.45
CA LYS A 271 -17.89 -11.10 -2.48
C LYS A 271 -16.62 -11.54 -3.17
N ASP A 272 -16.73 -12.34 -4.23
CA ASP A 272 -15.57 -12.78 -5.02
C ASP A 272 -14.86 -11.58 -5.65
N TYR A 273 -15.58 -10.66 -6.31
CA TYR A 273 -14.99 -9.42 -6.86
C TYR A 273 -14.29 -8.57 -5.80
N ARG A 274 -14.89 -8.42 -4.62
CA ARG A 274 -14.28 -7.71 -3.49
C ARG A 274 -13.00 -8.42 -3.03
N ASN A 275 -13.02 -9.74 -2.97
CA ASN A 275 -11.87 -10.53 -2.54
C ASN A 275 -10.75 -10.49 -3.58
N GLU A 276 -11.06 -10.56 -4.87
CA GLU A 276 -10.08 -10.37 -5.95
C GLU A 276 -9.39 -9.01 -5.85
N PHE A 277 -10.16 -7.95 -5.59
CA PHE A 277 -9.60 -6.61 -5.36
C PHE A 277 -8.65 -6.58 -4.15
N LEU A 278 -9.06 -7.14 -3.01
CA LEU A 278 -8.18 -7.25 -1.84
C LEU A 278 -6.93 -8.09 -2.15
N GLN A 279 -7.07 -9.24 -2.82
CA GLN A 279 -5.95 -10.11 -3.17
C GLN A 279 -4.96 -9.43 -4.13
N SER A 280 -5.44 -8.55 -5.01
CA SER A 280 -4.55 -7.75 -5.85
C SER A 280 -3.60 -6.87 -5.03
N ARG A 281 -4.09 -6.28 -3.93
CA ARG A 281 -3.27 -5.49 -2.98
C ARG A 281 -2.33 -6.39 -2.19
N LEU A 282 -2.87 -7.47 -1.62
CA LEU A 282 -2.12 -8.40 -0.76
C LEU A 282 -1.00 -9.11 -1.52
N SER A 283 -1.21 -9.47 -2.78
CA SER A 283 -0.20 -10.14 -3.61
C SER A 283 1.11 -9.34 -3.65
N TYR A 284 1.02 -8.02 -3.86
CA TYR A 284 2.19 -7.15 -3.88
C TYR A 284 2.82 -7.01 -2.49
N ILE A 285 2.02 -6.76 -1.45
CA ILE A 285 2.50 -6.63 -0.07
C ILE A 285 3.18 -7.91 0.44
N ASN A 286 2.64 -9.07 0.08
CA ASN A 286 3.24 -10.37 0.42
C ASN A 286 4.60 -10.55 -0.27
N SER A 287 4.72 -10.14 -1.54
CA SER A 287 6.02 -10.16 -2.23
C SER A 287 7.03 -9.25 -1.53
N LEU A 288 6.63 -8.05 -1.12
CA LEU A 288 7.50 -7.12 -0.39
C LEU A 288 7.89 -7.68 0.99
N ASN A 289 6.97 -8.33 1.69
CA ASN A 289 7.23 -8.97 2.98
C ASN A 289 8.28 -10.10 2.87
N LEU A 290 8.29 -10.85 1.76
CA LEU A 290 9.34 -11.85 1.50
C LEU A 290 10.72 -11.19 1.37
N THR A 291 10.82 -10.07 0.66
CA THR A 291 12.06 -9.28 0.54
C THR A 291 12.50 -8.73 1.90
N ILE A 292 11.59 -8.14 2.68
CA ILE A 292 11.88 -7.67 4.05
C ILE A 292 12.39 -8.82 4.93
N SER A 293 11.73 -9.97 4.89
CA SER A 293 12.10 -11.14 5.70
C SER A 293 13.50 -11.65 5.37
N LYS A 294 13.88 -11.66 4.09
CA LYS A 294 15.24 -12.02 3.66
C LYS A 294 16.26 -11.04 4.22
N SER A 295 16.01 -9.74 4.14
CA SER A 295 16.93 -8.73 4.67
C SER A 295 17.04 -8.78 6.18
N CYS A 296 15.93 -9.01 6.90
CA CYS A 296 15.94 -9.23 8.35
C CYS A 296 16.81 -10.42 8.75
N TYR A 297 16.71 -11.52 7.99
CA TYR A 297 17.57 -12.69 8.19
C TYR A 297 19.05 -12.33 8.02
N SER A 298 19.41 -11.68 6.91
CA SER A 298 20.79 -11.26 6.66
C SER A 298 21.33 -10.29 7.71
N TRP A 299 20.53 -9.32 8.16
CA TRP A 299 20.94 -8.39 9.22
C TRP A 299 21.23 -9.07 10.55
N ARG A 300 20.53 -10.16 10.86
CA ARG A 300 20.81 -10.95 12.08
C ARG A 300 22.07 -11.78 11.99
N LEU A 301 22.49 -12.15 10.78
CA LEU A 301 23.72 -12.88 10.53
C LEU A 301 24.97 -12.02 10.56
N ILE A 302 24.82 -10.69 10.69
CA ILE A 302 25.95 -9.79 10.86
C ILE A 302 26.73 -10.22 12.11
N ASN A 303 28.03 -10.52 11.92
CA ASN A 303 28.98 -10.98 12.93
C ASN A 303 30.26 -10.14 12.94
#